data_AF-A0A530LNQ8-F1
#
_entry.id   AF-A0A530LNQ8-F1
#
_cell.length_a   1.000
_cell.length_b   1.000
_cell.length_c   1.000
_cell.angle_alpha   90.00
_cell.angle_beta   90.00
_cell.angle_gamma   90.00
#
_symmetry.space_group_name_H-M   'P 1'
#
loop_
_entity.id
_entity.type
_entity.pdbx_description
1 polymer ?
#
loop_
_entity_poly.entity_id
_entity_poly.type
_entity_poly.pdbx_seq_one_letter_code
_entity_poly.pdbx_strand_id
1 'polypeptide(L)'
;METPAFCTTPLLRIAYIAGGPEAGAPVLLLHGWPDDATTFTRIAPVLHRAGFRTFAPWLRGFGNTAFLSDDTMRSGEIAAMAQDAIDFADALGLGHFAVVGHDWG
;
A
#
# COMPACT_ATOMS: atom_id res chain seq x y z
N MET A 1 -3.08 3.96 -18.18
CA MET A 1 -2.92 3.54 -16.77
C MET A 1 -1.78 4.34 -16.20
N GLU A 2 -1.97 4.97 -15.06
CA GLU A 2 -0.92 5.72 -14.37
C GLU A 2 0.19 4.74 -13.98
N THR A 3 1.45 5.10 -14.23
CA THR A 3 2.59 4.25 -13.87
C THR A 3 2.68 4.15 -12.35
N PRO A 4 2.70 2.95 -11.77
CA PRO A 4 2.79 2.81 -10.32
C PRO A 4 4.09 3.42 -9.79
N ALA A 5 4.00 4.05 -8.63
CA ALA A 5 5.18 4.45 -7.87
C ALA A 5 5.76 3.22 -7.15
N PHE A 6 7.01 3.34 -6.71
CA PHE A 6 7.71 2.25 -6.01
C PHE A 6 8.46 2.78 -4.81
N CYS A 7 8.48 2.00 -3.73
CA CYS A 7 9.43 2.18 -2.63
C CYS A 7 10.09 0.85 -2.29
N THR A 8 11.23 0.94 -1.61
CA THR A 8 11.97 -0.23 -1.14
C THR A 8 11.90 -0.26 0.38
N THR A 9 11.50 -1.40 0.91
CA THR A 9 11.48 -1.75 2.33
C THR A 9 12.62 -2.74 2.61
N PRO A 10 12.85 -3.18 3.86
CA PRO A 10 13.84 -4.22 4.14
C PRO A 10 13.62 -5.54 3.40
N LEU A 11 12.36 -5.92 3.10
CA LEU A 11 12.02 -7.21 2.48
C LEU A 11 11.47 -7.10 1.06
N LEU A 12 10.77 -6.01 0.73
CA LEU A 12 9.99 -5.88 -0.49
C LEU A 12 10.34 -4.61 -1.26
N ARG A 13 10.34 -4.72 -2.59
CA ARG A 13 10.07 -3.58 -3.48
C ARG A 13 8.57 -3.50 -3.71
N ILE A 14 7.92 -2.50 -3.12
CA ILE A 14 6.47 -2.37 -3.12
C ILE A 14 6.05 -1.41 -4.23
N ALA A 15 5.16 -1.87 -5.11
CA ALA A 15 4.45 -1.01 -6.03
C ALA A 15 3.25 -0.38 -5.31
N TYR A 16 2.92 0.87 -5.62
CA TYR A 16 1.75 1.54 -5.05
C TYR A 16 1.18 2.64 -5.95
N ILE A 17 -0.09 2.97 -5.71
CA ILE A 17 -0.77 4.15 -6.26
C ILE A 17 -0.83 5.20 -5.15
N ALA A 18 -0.46 6.44 -5.47
CA ALA A 18 -0.64 7.55 -4.54
C ALA A 18 -1.32 8.73 -5.22
N GLY A 19 -2.08 9.50 -4.44
CA GLY A 19 -2.77 10.66 -4.95
C GLY A 19 -3.37 11.52 -3.84
N GLY A 20 -3.99 12.62 -4.24
CA GLY A 20 -4.53 13.63 -3.33
C GLY A 20 -3.54 14.77 -3.02
N PRO A 21 -3.94 15.72 -2.16
CA PRO A 21 -3.11 16.89 -1.83
C PRO A 21 -1.79 16.48 -1.20
N GLU A 22 -0.68 17.13 -1.57
CA GLU A 22 0.65 16.74 -1.07
C GLU A 22 0.78 16.82 0.46
N ALA A 23 0.15 17.83 1.06
CA ALA A 23 0.09 18.06 2.51
C ALA A 23 -1.16 17.41 3.18
N GLY A 24 -1.89 16.55 2.45
CA GLY A 24 -3.05 15.87 3.00
C GLY A 24 -2.68 14.83 4.05
N ALA A 25 -3.57 14.62 5.03
CA ALA A 25 -3.35 13.59 6.05
C ALA A 25 -3.28 12.20 5.37
N PRO A 26 -2.25 11.37 5.66
CA PRO A 26 -2.01 10.13 4.93
C PRO A 26 -3.01 9.03 5.33
N VAL A 27 -3.47 8.29 4.33
CA VAL A 27 -4.35 7.13 4.47
C VAL A 27 -3.80 5.97 3.66
N LEU A 28 -3.47 4.86 4.33
CA LEU A 28 -3.14 3.60 3.67
C LEU A 28 -4.42 2.87 3.27
N LEU A 29 -4.47 2.40 2.03
CA LEU A 29 -5.60 1.67 1.47
C LEU A 29 -5.16 0.23 1.15
N LEU A 30 -5.59 -0.74 1.94
CA LEU A 30 -5.13 -2.13 1.87
C LEU A 30 -6.21 -3.03 1.25
N HIS A 31 -5.90 -3.64 0.10
CA HIS A 31 -6.84 -4.46 -0.65
C HIS A 31 -6.94 -5.89 -0.09
N GLY A 32 -7.94 -6.63 -0.55
CA GLY A 32 -8.17 -8.03 -0.18
C GLY A 32 -7.73 -9.03 -1.24
N TRP A 33 -8.14 -10.28 -1.08
CA TRP A 33 -8.00 -11.35 -2.07
C TRP A 33 -9.36 -11.67 -2.73
N PRO A 34 -9.42 -11.93 -4.06
CA PRO A 34 -8.37 -11.85 -5.07
C PRO A 34 -8.34 -10.48 -5.80
N ASP A 35 -8.22 -9.39 -5.04
CA ASP A 35 -8.26 -8.00 -5.51
C ASP A 35 -6.85 -7.37 -5.66
N ASP A 36 -6.77 -6.06 -5.93
CA ASP A 36 -5.50 -5.33 -5.99
C ASP A 36 -5.62 -3.84 -5.57
N ALA A 37 -4.53 -3.07 -5.67
CA ALA A 37 -4.50 -1.66 -5.27
C ALA A 37 -5.57 -0.78 -5.98
N THR A 38 -6.07 -1.21 -7.15
CA THR A 38 -7.09 -0.48 -7.91
C THR A 38 -8.49 -0.60 -7.34
N THR A 39 -8.74 -1.51 -6.39
CA THR A 39 -10.01 -1.65 -5.65
C THR A 39 -10.52 -0.31 -5.13
N PHE A 40 -9.62 0.59 -4.76
CA PHE A 40 -9.95 1.88 -4.18
C PHE A 40 -10.11 3.05 -5.17
N THR A 41 -9.94 2.83 -6.47
CA THR A 41 -9.94 3.90 -7.50
C THR A 41 -11.22 4.74 -7.47
N ARG A 42 -12.36 4.15 -7.08
CA ARG A 42 -13.63 4.88 -6.97
C ARG A 42 -13.79 5.69 -5.69
N ILE A 43 -13.12 5.31 -4.60
CA ILE A 43 -13.22 6.02 -3.31
C ILE A 43 -12.08 7.01 -3.08
N ALA A 44 -10.90 6.77 -3.67
CA ALA A 44 -9.74 7.65 -3.51
C ALA A 44 -10.04 9.12 -3.87
N PRO A 45 -10.75 9.45 -4.97
CA PRO A 45 -11.11 10.83 -5.27
C PRO A 45 -12.01 11.49 -4.22
N VAL A 46 -12.82 10.72 -3.48
CA VAL A 46 -13.64 11.24 -2.38
C VAL A 46 -12.74 11.63 -1.20
N LEU A 47 -11.79 10.77 -0.85
CA LEU A 47 -10.79 11.04 0.18
C LEU A 47 -9.91 12.24 -0.18
N HIS A 48 -9.48 12.34 -1.45
CA HIS A 48 -8.69 13.47 -1.94
C HIS A 48 -9.42 14.80 -1.78
N ARG A 49 -10.71 14.86 -2.14
CA ARG A 49 -11.54 16.06 -1.96
C ARG A 49 -11.76 16.42 -0.48
N ALA A 50 -11.71 15.43 0.41
CA ALA A 50 -11.79 15.64 1.84
C ALA A 50 -10.44 16.05 2.48
N GLY A 51 -9.37 16.22 1.68
CA GLY A 51 -8.06 16.67 2.15
C GLY A 51 -7.12 15.54 2.57
N PHE A 52 -7.43 14.29 2.26
CA PHE A 52 -6.55 13.15 2.54
C PHE A 52 -5.63 12.83 1.37
N ARG A 53 -4.42 12.39 1.69
CA ARG A 53 -3.47 11.82 0.72
C ARG A 53 -3.53 10.30 0.84
N THR A 54 -3.84 9.60 -0.24
CA THR A 54 -4.01 8.14 -0.20
C THR A 54 -2.79 7.42 -0.74
N PHE A 55 -2.46 6.28 -0.16
CA PHE A 55 -1.41 5.38 -0.60
C PHE A 55 -1.97 3.95 -0.64
N ALA A 56 -2.11 3.38 -1.84
CA ALA A 56 -2.64 2.05 -2.06
C ALA A 56 -1.52 1.12 -2.60
N PRO A 57 -0.84 0.36 -1.73
CA PRO A 57 0.15 -0.62 -2.17
C PRO A 57 -0.53 -1.86 -2.77
N TRP A 58 0.14 -2.50 -3.73
CA TRP A 58 -0.12 -3.92 -4.00
C TRP A 58 0.52 -4.73 -2.85
N LEU A 59 -0.27 -5.58 -2.18
CA LEU A 59 0.22 -6.46 -1.11
C LEU A 59 1.27 -7.45 -1.64
N ARG A 60 2.02 -8.07 -0.72
CA ARG A 60 2.98 -9.14 -1.06
C ARG A 60 2.35 -10.19 -1.98
N GLY A 61 3.00 -10.48 -3.10
CA GLY A 61 2.52 -11.46 -4.09
C GLY A 61 1.53 -10.92 -5.12
N PHE A 62 1.23 -9.62 -5.14
CA PHE A 62 0.34 -8.99 -6.13
C PHE A 62 1.06 -7.95 -7.00
N GLY A 63 0.60 -7.82 -8.24
CA GLY A 63 1.08 -6.81 -9.18
C GLY A 63 2.59 -6.82 -9.35
N ASN A 64 3.20 -5.65 -9.21
CA ASN A 64 4.66 -5.47 -9.31
C ASN A 64 5.37 -5.42 -7.94
N THR A 65 4.68 -5.76 -6.85
CA THR A 65 5.31 -5.90 -5.53
C THR A 65 6.08 -7.22 -5.47
N ALA A 66 7.38 -7.14 -5.15
CA ALA A 66 8.28 -8.28 -5.18
C ALA A 66 9.18 -8.36 -3.95
N PHE A 67 9.48 -9.59 -3.52
CA PHE A 67 10.53 -9.84 -2.54
C PHE A 67 11.90 -9.48 -3.12
N LEU A 68 12.77 -8.90 -2.29
CA LEU A 68 14.12 -8.50 -2.69
C LEU A 68 15.10 -9.68 -2.79
N SER A 69 14.79 -10.80 -2.13
CA SER A 69 15.63 -11.99 -2.10
C SER A 69 14.80 -13.25 -2.36
N ASP A 70 15.36 -14.15 -3.17
CA ASP A 70 14.78 -15.46 -3.46
C ASP A 70 14.81 -16.44 -2.28
N ASP A 71 15.62 -16.16 -1.26
CA ASP A 71 15.69 -16.99 -0.05
C ASP A 71 14.59 -16.62 0.97
N THR A 72 13.88 -15.51 0.76
CA THR A 72 12.81 -15.09 1.67
C THR A 72 11.60 -16.01 1.53
N MET A 73 11.08 -16.51 2.66
CA MET A 73 9.86 -17.32 2.68
C MET A 73 8.66 -16.48 2.18
N ARG A 74 7.89 -17.03 1.23
CA ARG A 74 6.66 -16.41 0.71
C ARG A 74 5.50 -16.69 1.67
N SER A 75 5.57 -16.10 2.85
CA SER A 75 4.54 -16.25 3.89
C SER A 75 3.29 -15.43 3.55
N GLY A 76 2.12 -16.07 3.62
CA GLY A 76 0.80 -15.44 3.53
C GLY A 76 0.17 -15.14 4.89
N GLU A 77 0.94 -15.16 5.97
CA GLU A 77 0.43 -14.81 7.31
C GLU A 77 0.03 -13.33 7.38
N ILE A 78 -1.12 -13.05 7.98
CA ILE A 78 -1.65 -11.69 8.13
C ILE A 78 -0.69 -10.79 8.91
N ALA A 79 -0.01 -11.31 9.93
CA ALA A 79 0.99 -10.55 10.68
C ALA A 79 2.16 -10.08 9.80
N ALA A 80 2.54 -10.89 8.81
CA ALA A 80 3.60 -10.51 7.88
C ALA A 80 3.14 -9.43 6.89
N MET A 81 1.88 -9.48 6.44
CA MET A 81 1.29 -8.41 5.63
C MET A 81 1.14 -7.11 6.42
N ALA A 82 0.76 -7.18 7.70
CA ALA A 82 0.69 -6.03 8.58
C ALA A 82 2.08 -5.39 8.78
N GLN A 83 3.14 -6.21 8.91
CA GLN A 83 4.51 -5.69 8.96
C GLN A 83 4.91 -5.00 7.65
N ASP A 84 4.55 -5.55 6.49
CA ASP A 84 4.83 -4.86 5.21
C ASP A 84 4.14 -3.49 5.13
N ALA A 85 2.93 -3.36 5.67
CA ALA A 85 2.22 -2.07 5.68
C ALA A 85 2.92 -1.04 6.58
N ILE A 86 3.48 -1.48 7.71
CA ILE A 86 4.30 -0.64 8.59
C ILE A 86 5.60 -0.25 7.89
N ASP A 87 6.35 -1.22 7.35
CA ASP A 87 7.62 -0.96 6.65
C ASP A 87 7.41 -0.06 5.42
N PHE A 88 6.28 -0.21 4.73
CA PHE A 88 5.86 0.66 3.64
C PHE A 88 5.63 2.10 4.12
N ALA A 89 4.91 2.28 5.22
CA ALA A 89 4.67 3.60 5.80
C ALA A 89 5.98 4.26 6.26
N ASP A 90 6.88 3.50 6.90
CA ASP A 90 8.20 3.95 7.32
C ASP A 90 9.07 4.37 6.13
N ALA A 91 9.10 3.57 5.06
CA ALA A 91 9.84 3.88 3.84
C ALA A 91 9.37 5.16 3.14
N LEU A 92 8.11 5.55 3.36
CA LEU A 92 7.53 6.80 2.87
C LEU A 92 7.59 7.95 3.89
N GLY A 93 8.12 7.72 5.09
CA GLY A 93 8.21 8.72 6.17
C GLY A 93 6.86 9.09 6.79
N LEU A 94 5.88 8.17 6.75
CA LEU A 94 4.53 8.40 7.26
C LEU A 94 4.46 8.08 8.76
N GLY A 95 4.85 9.05 9.60
CA GLY A 95 4.89 8.84 11.06
C GLY A 95 3.53 8.59 11.73
N HIS A 96 2.44 9.09 11.15
CA HIS A 96 1.07 8.81 11.56
C HIS A 96 0.17 8.74 10.33
N PHE A 97 -0.68 7.72 10.25
CA PHE A 97 -1.60 7.51 9.13
C PHE A 97 -2.86 6.80 9.59
N ALA A 98 -3.95 6.99 8.85
CA ALA A 98 -5.15 6.16 8.97
C ALA A 98 -5.04 4.93 8.05
N VAL A 99 -5.80 3.88 8.34
CA VAL A 99 -5.86 2.67 7.52
C VAL A 99 -7.32 2.43 7.12
N VAL A 100 -7.53 2.12 5.83
CA VAL A 100 -8.78 1.59 5.31
C VAL A 100 -8.47 0.25 4.65
N GLY A 101 -9.10 -0.79 5.16
CA GLY A 101 -8.91 -2.18 4.75
C GLY A 101 -10.16 -2.81 4.16
N HIS A 102 -9.97 -3.82 3.31
CA HIS A 102 -11.02 -4.71 2.83
C HIS A 102 -10.49 -6.15 2.77
N ASP A 103 -11.22 -7.09 3.37
CA ASP A 103 -10.87 -8.52 3.44
C ASP A 103 -9.52 -8.78 4.15
N TRP A 104 -8.43 -9.05 3.45
CA TRP A 104 -7.09 -9.19 4.06
C TRP A 104 -6.51 -7.88 4.57
N GLY A 105 -6.90 -6.77 3.93
CA GLY A 105 -6.40 -5.43 4.24
C GLY A 105 -7.07 -4.77 5.42
#